data_AF-A0A916R1Z4-F1
#
_entry.id   AF-A0A916R1Z4-F1
#
_cell.length_a   1.000
_cell.length_b   1.000
_cell.length_c   1.000
_cell.angle_alpha   90.00
_cell.angle_beta   90.00
_cell.angle_gamma   90.00
#
_symmetry.space_group_name_H-M   'P 1'
#
loop_
_entity.id
_entity.type
_entity.pdbx_description
1 polymer ?
#
loop_
_entity_poly.entity_id
_entity_poly.type
_entity_poly.pdbx_seq_one_letter_code
_entity_poly.pdbx_strand_id
1 'polypeptide(L)' 'MKNNQLRLRMNDERMDKLRLYARVKGKTMTQVIEELIDSLPEVVVKPTEQEEIFTK' A
#
# COMPACT_ATOMS: atom_id res chain seq x y z
N MET A 1 8.97 13.39 -6.41
CA MET A 1 8.46 12.18 -5.71
C MET A 1 8.27 11.10 -6.76
N LYS A 2 8.72 9.86 -6.52
CA LYS A 2 8.59 8.78 -7.52
C LYS A 2 7.09 8.59 -7.85
N ASN A 3 6.73 8.57 -9.12
CA ASN A 3 5.35 8.47 -9.61
C ASN A 3 4.80 7.03 -9.48
N ASN A 4 5.02 6.39 -8.33
CA ASN A 4 4.57 5.02 -8.12
C ASN A 4 3.05 5.04 -7.90
N GLN A 5 2.32 4.36 -8.78
CA GLN A 5 0.86 4.28 -8.73
C GLN A 5 0.42 2.84 -8.44
N LEU A 6 -0.49 2.67 -7.48
CA LEU A 6 -1.09 1.39 -7.15
C LEU A 6 -2.50 1.29 -7.76
N ARG A 7 -2.74 0.30 -8.61
CA ARG A 7 -4.07 -0.02 -9.17
C ARG A 7 -4.55 -1.36 -8.63
N LEU A 8 -5.54 -1.33 -7.76
CA LEU A 8 -6.15 -2.54 -7.17
C LEU A 8 -7.50 -2.82 -7.79
N ARG A 9 -7.80 -4.11 -8.00
CA ARG A 9 -9.15 -4.60 -8.25
C ARG A 9 -9.71 -5.15 -6.95
N MET A 10 -10.90 -4.71 -6.56
CA MET A 10 -11.64 -5.23 -5.42
C MET A 10 -13.13 -5.15 -5.70
N ASN A 11 -13.92 -5.95 -4.99
CA ASN A 11 -15.38 -5.87 -5.07
C ASN A 11 -15.89 -4.58 -4.38
N ASP A 12 -17.10 -4.18 -4.74
CA ASP A 12 -17.71 -2.94 -4.26
C ASP A 12 -17.84 -2.93 -2.74
N GLU A 13 -18.18 -4.06 -2.11
CA GLU A 13 -18.29 -4.17 -0.66
C GLU A 13 -16.97 -3.80 0.07
N ARG A 14 -15.81 -4.24 -0.45
CA ARG A 14 -14.51 -3.88 0.14
C ARG A 14 -14.17 -2.42 -0.13
N MET A 15 -14.50 -1.91 -1.32
CA MET A 15 -14.30 -0.51 -1.66
C MET A 15 -15.11 0.41 -0.74
N ASP A 16 -16.35 0.05 -0.44
CA ASP A 16 -17.22 0.84 0.42
C ASP A 16 -16.77 0.81 1.88
N LYS A 17 -16.27 -0.32 2.37
CA LYS A 17 -15.62 -0.39 3.70
C LYS A 17 -14.41 0.54 3.78
N LEU A 18 -13.57 0.58 2.75
CA LEU A 18 -12.41 1.47 2.71
C LEU A 18 -12.83 2.94 2.71
N ARG A 19 -13.81 3.32 1.87
CA ARG A 19 -14.37 4.69 1.83
C ARG A 19 -14.96 5.11 3.16
N LEU A 20 -15.75 4.23 3.79
CA LEU A 20 -16.38 4.50 5.07
C LEU A 20 -15.32 4.69 6.16
N TYR A 21 -14.33 3.80 6.23
CA TYR A 21 -13.25 3.91 7.21
C TYR A 21 -12.46 5.21 7.04
N ALA A 22 -12.08 5.55 5.81
CA ALA A 22 -11.39 6.78 5.47
C ALA A 22 -12.20 8.01 5.94
N ARG A 23 -13.52 8.02 5.67
CA ARG A 23 -14.43 9.08 6.12
C ARG A 23 -14.51 9.20 7.64
N VAL A 24 -14.68 8.08 8.34
CA VAL A 24 -14.80 8.04 9.81
C VAL A 24 -13.50 8.53 10.48
N LYS A 25 -12.34 8.22 9.91
CA LYS A 25 -11.03 8.63 10.43
C LYS A 25 -10.57 9.99 9.94
N GLY A 26 -11.29 10.64 9.03
CA GLY A 26 -10.89 11.92 8.43
C GLY A 26 -9.62 11.83 7.58
N LYS A 27 -9.38 10.67 6.95
CA LYS A 27 -8.18 10.39 6.14
C LYS A 27 -8.54 10.16 4.67
N THR A 28 -7.56 10.28 3.79
CA THR A 28 -7.71 9.81 2.40
C THR A 28 -7.56 8.29 2.33
N MET A 29 -8.14 7.66 1.31
CA MET A 29 -7.96 6.21 1.10
C MET A 29 -6.48 5.85 0.93
N THR A 30 -5.70 6.73 0.30
CA THR A 30 -4.25 6.57 0.17
C THR A 30 -3.56 6.51 1.52
N GLN A 31 -3.85 7.48 2.41
CA GLN A 31 -3.28 7.51 3.76
C GLN A 31 -3.63 6.26 4.58
N VAL A 32 -4.87 5.75 4.44
CA VAL A 32 -5.27 4.49 5.10
C VAL A 32 -4.41 3.32 4.64
N ILE A 33 -4.10 3.26 3.33
CA ILE A 33 -3.26 2.21 2.76
C ILE A 33 -1.80 2.40 3.19
N GLU A 34 -1.27 3.63 3.16
CA GLU A 34 0.08 3.95 3.61
C GLU A 34 0.29 3.54 5.07
N GLU A 35 -0.62 3.93 5.96
CA GLU A 35 -0.54 3.53 7.38
C GLU A 35 -0.65 2.03 7.59
N LEU A 36 -1.46 1.34 6.77
CA LEU A 36 -1.52 -0.11 6.80
C LEU A 36 -0.18 -0.72 6.39
N ILE A 37 0.45 -0.20 5.33
CA ILE A 37 1.78 -0.65 4.87
C ILE A 37 2.83 -0.38 5.94
N ASP A 38 2.84 0.80 6.54
CA ASP A 38 3.78 1.19 7.60
C ASP A 38 3.59 0.36 8.88
N SER A 39 2.40 -0.21 9.10
CA SER A 39 2.13 -1.11 10.22
C SER A 39 2.64 -2.54 10.01
N LEU A 40 3.03 -2.90 8.77
CA LEU A 40 3.58 -4.22 8.49
C LEU A 40 4.96 -4.35 9.13
N PRO A 41 5.31 -5.54 9.67
CA PRO A 41 6.66 -5.76 10.17
C PRO A 41 7.68 -5.54 9.05
N GLU A 42 8.82 -4.92 9.36
CA GLU A 42 9.93 -4.85 8.43
C GLU A 42 10.36 -6.27 8.06
N VAL A 43 10.01 -6.68 6.85
CA VAL A 43 10.57 -7.90 6.29
C VAL A 43 12.01 -7.56 5.97
N VAL A 44 12.95 -8.02 6.80
CA VAL A 44 14.36 -8.09 6.42
C VAL A 44 14.46 -9.15 5.32
N VAL A 45 14.05 -8.77 4.12
CA VAL A 45 14.27 -9.57 2.91
C VAL A 45 15.77 -9.60 2.76
N LYS A 46 16.41 -10.72 3.12
CA LYS A 46 17.76 -11.00 2.66
C LYS A 46 17.68 -10.92 1.13
N PRO A 47 18.44 -10.03 0.47
CA PRO A 47 18.35 -9.87 -0.96
C PRO A 47 18.54 -11.24 -1.58
N THR A 48 17.48 -11.75 -2.19
CA THR A 48 17.60 -12.92 -3.05
C THR A 48 18.06 -12.37 -4.39
N GLU A 49 19.00 -13.03 -5.03
CA GLU A 49 19.86 -12.61 -6.16
C GLU A 49 19.18 -11.89 -7.36
N GLN A 50 17.85 -11.79 -7.37
CA GLN A 50 17.04 -11.20 -8.42
C GLN A 50 16.95 -9.65 -8.37
N GLU A 51 17.37 -9.00 -7.28
CA GLU A 51 17.30 -7.53 -7.14
C GLU A 51 18.59 -6.79 -7.59
N GLU A 52 19.71 -7.48 -7.82
CA GLU A 52 20.98 -6.86 -8.27
C GLU A 52 20.93 -6.36 -9.73
N ILE A 53 19.94 -6.77 -10.51
CA ILE A 53 19.85 -6.43 -11.94
C ILE A 53 19.34 -5.00 -12.16
N PHE A 54 18.63 -4.40 -11.20
CA PHE A 54 18.03 -3.07 -11.34
C PHE A 54 18.87 -1.90 -10.78
N THR A 55 20.11 -2.15 -10.35
CA THR A 55 21.05 -1.12 -9.85
C THR A 55 22.32 -0.96 -10.70
N LYS A 56 22.24 -1.24 -12.01
CA LYS A 56 23.26 -0.84 -12.99
C LYS A 56 22.71 0.13 -14.02
#